data_AF-A0A7J6DVN5-F1
#
_entry.id   AF-A0A7J6DVN5-F1
#
_cell.length_a   1.000
_cell.length_b   1.000
_cell.length_c   1.000
_cell.angle_alpha   90.00
_cell.angle_beta   90.00
_cell.angle_gamma   90.00
#
_symmetry.space_group_name_H-M   'P 1'
#
loop_
_entity.id
_entity.type
_entity.pdbx_description
1 polymer ?
#
loop_
_entity_poly.entity_id
_entity_poly.type
_entity_poly.pdbx_seq_one_letter_code
_entity_poly.pdbx_strand_id
1 'polypeptide(L)'
;MKRTFNQKKKRRGKIGTEDLAPAARSKYIQQKLEFKGFEAGFFPKGDIIGYENKWEDLSKAIQNSKDGNFPKVKLQNEDYSDRYVSTVAEVKNDMALLLNIAA
;
A
#
# COMPACT_ATOMS: atom_id res chain seq x y z
N MET A 1 33.37 0.45 38.60
CA MET A 1 34.20 0.66 37.38
C MET A 1 33.27 0.74 36.17
N LYS A 2 33.53 1.69 35.26
CA LYS A 2 32.60 2.20 34.24
C LYS A 2 32.42 1.24 33.05
N ARG A 3 31.22 1.31 32.45
CA ARG A 3 30.72 0.62 31.25
C ARG A 3 31.63 0.82 30.03
N THR A 4 31.86 -0.23 29.24
CA THR A 4 31.94 -0.12 27.78
C THR A 4 31.61 -1.46 27.13
N PHE A 5 30.38 -1.64 26.65
CA PHE A 5 30.06 -2.71 25.71
C PHE A 5 29.84 -2.06 24.34
N ASN A 6 30.75 -2.38 23.43
CA ASN A 6 30.91 -1.80 22.10
C ASN A 6 29.78 -2.30 21.18
N GLN A 7 28.70 -1.52 21.03
CA GLN A 7 27.69 -1.79 20.01
C GLN A 7 28.18 -1.32 18.62
N LYS A 8 28.99 -2.16 17.98
CA LYS A 8 29.16 -2.13 16.52
C LYS A 8 28.82 -3.51 15.97
N LYS A 9 27.58 -3.66 15.49
CA LYS A 9 27.12 -4.55 14.39
C LYS A 9 25.67 -4.98 14.62
N LYS A 10 24.74 -4.33 13.92
CA LYS A 10 23.57 -4.93 13.25
C LYS A 10 22.69 -3.83 12.65
N ARG A 11 23.14 -3.25 11.53
CA ARG A 11 22.24 -2.67 10.53
C ARG A 11 22.22 -3.63 9.33
N ARG A 12 21.60 -4.80 9.52
CA ARG A 12 21.08 -5.58 8.40
C ARG A 12 19.59 -5.25 8.41
N GLY A 13 19.14 -4.52 7.39
CA GLY A 13 17.76 -4.11 7.23
C GLY A 13 16.86 -5.33 7.38
N LYS A 14 16.06 -5.36 8.45
CA LYS A 14 14.94 -6.28 8.54
C LYS A 14 13.90 -5.73 7.56
N ILE A 15 13.78 -6.37 6.40
CA ILE A 15 12.54 -6.32 5.64
C ILE A 15 11.52 -7.01 6.54
N GLY A 16 10.59 -6.23 7.08
CA GLY A 16 9.54 -6.76 7.94
C GLY A 16 8.56 -7.54 7.07
N THR A 17 7.95 -8.57 7.63
CA THR A 17 6.75 -9.22 7.06
C THR A 17 5.63 -8.22 6.71
N GLU A 18 5.68 -7.03 7.32
CA GLU A 18 4.82 -5.87 7.09
C GLU A 18 4.92 -5.33 5.64
N ASP A 19 6.07 -5.41 4.97
CA ASP A 19 6.26 -4.87 3.62
C ASP A 19 5.79 -5.82 2.50
N LEU A 20 5.72 -7.13 2.78
CA LEU A 20 5.44 -8.16 1.77
C LEU A 20 3.94 -8.30 1.45
N ALA A 21 3.07 -8.20 2.47
CA ALA A 21 1.63 -8.35 2.27
C ALA A 21 1.00 -7.20 1.44
N PRO A 22 1.37 -5.92 1.63
CA PRO A 22 0.88 -4.82 0.82
C PRO A 22 1.39 -4.87 -0.63
N ALA A 23 2.67 -5.21 -0.83
CA ALA A 23 3.28 -5.34 -2.16
C ALA A 23 2.64 -6.46 -3.00
N ALA A 24 2.27 -7.58 -2.39
CA ALA A 24 1.54 -8.64 -3.09
C ALA A 24 0.10 -8.24 -3.44
N ARG A 25 -0.51 -7.31 -2.68
CA ARG A 25 -1.91 -6.87 -2.87
C ARG A 25 -2.03 -5.70 -3.87
N SER A 26 -0.98 -4.90 -4.05
CA SER A 26 -0.98 -3.73 -4.92
C SER A 26 0.21 -3.69 -5.87
N LYS A 27 -0.09 -3.67 -7.18
CA LYS A 27 0.91 -3.53 -8.26
C LYS A 27 1.62 -2.18 -8.18
N TYR A 28 0.91 -1.16 -7.69
CA TYR A 28 1.44 0.17 -7.45
C TYR A 28 2.54 0.18 -6.36
N ILE A 29 2.31 -0.54 -5.25
CA ILE A 29 3.31 -0.70 -4.19
C ILE A 29 4.52 -1.47 -4.71
N GLN A 30 4.29 -2.54 -5.48
CA GLN A 30 5.36 -3.34 -6.10
C GLN A 30 6.26 -2.47 -7.00
N GLN A 31 5.68 -1.68 -7.91
CA GLN A 31 6.43 -0.80 -8.80
C GLN A 31 7.22 0.29 -8.06
N LYS A 32 6.66 0.85 -6.97
CA LYS A 32 7.37 1.86 -6.16
C LYS A 32 8.54 1.26 -5.36
N LEU A 33 8.44 0.01 -4.92
CA LEU A 33 9.54 -0.70 -4.27
C LEU A 33 10.67 -1.03 -5.26
N GLU A 34 10.31 -1.50 -6.46
CA GLU A 34 11.29 -1.81 -7.52
C GLU A 34 12.07 -0.56 -7.97
N PHE A 35 11.39 0.59 -8.09
CA PHE A 35 12.02 1.82 -8.57
C PHE A 35 12.97 2.48 -7.56
N LYS A 36 12.68 2.42 -6.26
CA LYS A 36 13.50 3.10 -5.23
C LYS A 36 14.69 2.29 -4.73
N GLY A 37 14.73 0.98 -5.01
CA GLY A 37 15.82 0.10 -4.60
C GLY A 37 15.80 -0.24 -3.10
N PHE A 38 16.21 -1.47 -2.78
CA PHE A 38 16.20 -2.04 -1.42
C PHE A 38 17.11 -1.33 -0.41
N GLU A 39 18.07 -0.50 -0.87
CA GLU A 39 19.09 0.11 0.00
C GLU A 39 18.69 1.48 0.57
N ALA A 40 17.73 2.18 -0.04
CA ALA A 40 17.42 3.57 0.31
C ALA A 40 16.44 3.74 1.49
N GLY A 41 15.87 2.64 2.00
CA GLY A 41 14.76 2.69 2.95
C GLY A 41 13.46 3.10 2.26
N PHE A 42 12.44 2.26 2.40
CA PHE A 42 11.12 2.54 1.86
C PHE A 42 10.27 3.20 2.94
N PHE A 43 9.90 4.45 2.73
CA PHE A 43 8.89 5.13 3.53
C PHE A 43 7.62 5.23 2.69
N PRO A 44 6.56 4.46 3.03
CA PRO A 44 5.31 4.51 2.29
C PRO A 44 4.72 5.91 2.40
N LYS A 45 4.36 6.48 1.24
CA LYS A 45 3.73 7.80 1.15
C LYS A 45 2.21 7.66 1.26
N GLY A 46 1.50 8.80 1.31
CA GLY A 46 0.06 8.83 1.58
C GLY A 46 -0.75 7.95 0.64
N ASP A 47 -0.39 7.91 -0.63
CA ASP A 47 -1.00 7.04 -1.64
C ASP A 47 -0.93 5.55 -1.29
N ILE A 48 0.26 5.03 -0.96
CA ILE A 48 0.48 3.63 -0.58
C ILE A 48 -0.33 3.28 0.68
N ILE A 49 -0.26 4.14 1.69
CA ILE A 49 -1.01 3.98 2.94
C ILE A 49 -2.52 4.01 2.68
N GLY A 50 -2.96 4.89 1.77
CA GLY A 50 -4.35 5.03 1.35
C GLY A 50 -4.89 3.75 0.72
N TYR A 51 -4.17 3.17 -0.25
CA TYR A 51 -4.57 1.90 -0.89
C TYR A 51 -4.57 0.73 0.10
N GLU A 52 -3.60 0.66 1.02
CA GLU A 52 -3.55 -0.40 2.02
C GLU A 52 -4.73 -0.31 2.99
N ASN A 53 -4.96 0.87 3.57
CA ASN A 53 -6.05 1.09 4.54
C ASN A 53 -7.45 0.94 3.92
N LYS A 54 -7.57 1.19 2.62
CA LYS A 54 -8.84 1.13 1.88
C LYS A 54 -8.99 -0.09 1.01
N TRP A 55 -8.09 -1.07 1.12
CA TRP A 55 -8.12 -2.27 0.28
C TRP A 55 -9.43 -3.04 0.40
N GLU A 56 -9.99 -3.17 1.61
CA GLU A 56 -11.28 -3.83 1.82
C GLU A 56 -12.44 -3.01 1.23
N ASP A 57 -12.49 -1.70 1.52
CA ASP A 57 -13.51 -0.79 1.01
C ASP A 57 -13.52 -0.77 -0.54
N LEU A 58 -12.34 -0.70 -1.16
CA LEU A 58 -12.18 -0.75 -2.60
C LEU A 58 -12.56 -2.11 -3.18
N SER A 59 -12.20 -3.21 -2.52
CA SER A 59 -12.59 -4.56 -2.96
C SER A 59 -14.11 -4.72 -2.97
N LYS A 60 -14.78 -4.25 -1.91
CA LYS A 60 -16.26 -4.21 -1.80
C LYS A 60 -16.87 -3.33 -2.87
N ALA A 61 -16.34 -2.13 -3.07
CA ALA A 61 -16.86 -1.16 -4.01
C ALA A 61 -16.75 -1.65 -5.46
N ILE A 62 -15.63 -2.27 -5.83
CA ILE A 62 -15.43 -2.84 -7.17
C ILE A 62 -16.37 -4.02 -7.40
N GLN A 63 -16.46 -4.96 -6.45
CA GLN A 63 -17.29 -6.16 -6.61
C GLN A 63 -18.79 -5.84 -6.65
N ASN A 64 -19.24 -4.83 -5.91
CA ASN A 64 -20.63 -4.38 -5.89
C ASN A 64 -20.93 -3.25 -6.87
N SER A 65 -19.97 -2.89 -7.74
CA SER A 65 -20.14 -1.79 -8.69
C SER A 65 -21.27 -2.06 -9.68
N LYS A 66 -21.98 -1.01 -10.08
CA LYS A 66 -23.00 -1.05 -11.14
C LYS A 66 -22.49 -0.26 -12.32
N ASP A 67 -22.37 -0.93 -13.48
CA ASP A 67 -21.78 -0.36 -14.70
C ASP A 67 -20.39 0.26 -14.46
N GLY A 68 -19.62 -0.33 -13.53
CA GLY A 68 -18.30 0.16 -13.15
C GLY A 68 -18.30 1.39 -12.23
N ASN A 69 -19.45 1.82 -11.71
CA ASN A 69 -19.58 2.92 -10.76
C ASN A 69 -19.86 2.42 -9.35
N PHE A 70 -19.34 3.14 -8.35
CA PHE A 70 -19.54 2.84 -6.93
C PHE A 70 -19.54 4.13 -6.07
N PRO A 71 -20.08 4.08 -4.83
CA PRO A 71 -20.04 5.24 -3.91
C PRO A 71 -18.61 5.71 -3.64
N LYS A 72 -18.40 7.03 -3.57
CA LYS A 72 -17.06 7.63 -3.43
C LYS A 72 -16.27 7.02 -2.27
N VAL A 73 -15.07 6.53 -2.58
CA VAL A 73 -14.07 6.08 -1.60
C VAL A 73 -12.99 7.15 -1.47
N LYS A 74 -12.67 7.54 -0.23
CA LYS A 74 -11.60 8.49 0.09
C LYS A 74 -10.26 7.75 0.17
N LEU A 75 -9.34 8.11 -0.72
CA LEU A 75 -7.93 7.73 -0.74
C LEU A 75 -7.05 8.97 -0.45
N GLN A 76 -5.75 8.79 -0.58
CA GLN A 76 -4.75 9.86 -0.46
C GLN A 76 -3.87 9.90 -1.70
N ASN A 77 -3.39 11.10 -2.02
CA ASN A 77 -2.29 11.31 -2.95
C ASN A 77 -0.94 11.12 -2.23
N GLU A 78 0.14 11.17 -3.01
CA GLU A 78 1.51 11.02 -2.50
C GLU A 78 1.89 12.06 -1.43
N ASP A 79 1.29 13.26 -1.49
CA ASP A 79 1.47 14.37 -0.55
C ASP A 79 0.49 14.35 0.64
N TYR A 80 -0.22 13.24 0.84
CA TYR A 80 -1.27 13.05 1.87
C TYR A 80 -2.54 13.88 1.67
N SER A 81 -2.67 14.62 0.55
CA SER A 81 -3.92 15.28 0.20
C SER A 81 -5.01 14.27 -0.15
N ASP A 82 -6.26 14.65 0.10
CA ASP A 82 -7.40 13.77 -0.13
C ASP A 82 -7.65 13.56 -1.63
N ARG A 83 -7.86 12.31 -2.04
CA ARG A 83 -8.33 11.94 -3.38
C ARG A 83 -9.59 11.10 -3.26
N TYR A 84 -10.58 11.36 -4.10
CA TYR A 84 -11.80 10.56 -4.14
C TYR A 84 -11.87 9.79 -5.45
N VAL A 85 -12.29 8.52 -5.38
CA VAL A 85 -12.52 7.66 -6.53
C VAL A 85 -13.93 7.10 -6.46
N SER A 86 -14.57 6.93 -7.61
CA SER A 86 -15.95 6.43 -7.70
C SER A 86 -16.18 5.45 -8.86
N THR A 87 -15.14 5.13 -9.62
CA THR A 87 -15.24 4.21 -10.76
C THR A 87 -14.16 3.15 -10.72
N VAL A 88 -14.47 1.98 -11.28
CA VAL A 88 -13.51 0.87 -11.41
C VAL A 88 -12.32 1.30 -12.27
N ALA A 89 -12.55 2.10 -13.31
CA ALA A 89 -11.51 2.57 -14.22
C ALA A 89 -10.40 3.36 -13.50
N GLU A 90 -10.75 4.14 -12.48
CA GLU A 90 -9.78 4.96 -11.71
C GLU A 90 -8.79 4.14 -10.88
N VAL A 91 -9.15 2.91 -10.50
CA VAL A 91 -8.38 2.09 -9.54
C VAL A 91 -7.94 0.74 -10.10
N LYS A 92 -8.44 0.35 -11.28
CA LYS A 92 -8.18 -0.96 -11.89
C LYS A 92 -6.70 -1.25 -12.10
N ASN A 93 -5.91 -0.23 -12.45
CA ASN A 93 -4.48 -0.39 -12.70
C ASN A 93 -3.65 -0.43 -11.41
N ASP A 94 -4.20 0.03 -10.28
CA ASP A 94 -3.49 0.15 -9.00
C ASP A 94 -3.69 -1.09 -8.12
N MET A 95 -4.83 -1.77 -8.28
CA MET A 95 -5.20 -2.98 -7.55
C MET A 95 -4.70 -4.24 -8.28
N ALA A 96 -3.78 -4.99 -7.67
CA ALA A 96 -3.32 -6.26 -8.23
C ALA A 96 -4.27 -7.43 -7.88
N LEU A 97 -4.76 -7.43 -6.65
CA LEU A 97 -5.65 -8.47 -6.12
C LEU A 97 -6.78 -7.80 -5.33
N LEU A 98 -7.98 -8.38 -5.44
CA LEU A 98 -9.13 -7.99 -4.64
C LEU A 98 -9.31 -8.99 -3.50
N LEU A 99 -9.75 -8.52 -2.34
CA LEU A 99 -10.19 -9.40 -1.26
C LEU A 99 -11.41 -10.19 -1.74
N ASN A 100 -11.41 -11.52 -1.63
CA ASN A 100 -12.60 -12.31 -1.96
C ASN A 100 -13.66 -12.13 -0.86
N ILE A 101 -14.76 -11.48 -1.20
CA ILE A 101 -15.86 -11.19 -0.28
C ILE A 101 -16.98 -12.13 -0.68
N ALA A 102 -16.84 -13.40 -0.26
CA ALA A 102 -17.90 -14.38 -0.46
C ALA A 102 -19.20 -13.83 0.15
N ALA A 103 -20.24 -13.75 -0.68
CA ALA A 103 -21.57 -13.28 -0.31
C ALA A 103 -22.28 -14.28 0.62
#